data_AF-A0A6G9QKC2-F1
#
_entry.id   AF-A0A6G9QKC2-F1
#
_cell.length_a   1.000
_cell.length_b   1.000
_cell.length_c   1.000
_cell.angle_alpha   90.00
_cell.angle_beta   90.00
_cell.angle_gamma   90.00
#
_symmetry.space_group_name_H-M   'P 1'
#
loop_
_entity.id
_entity.type
_entity.pdbx_description
1 polymer ?
#
loop_
_entity_poly.entity_id
_entity_poly.type
_entity_poly.pdbx_seq_one_letter_code
_entity_poly.pdbx_strand_id
1 'polypeptide(L)'
;MPRRLPFRGQYSKVEELVYSKFLDAYQNKYEVSHNKMIADVELDILLTGKHMLTKDYIVEVKYIRKGFNFGWLREAYLKNIYAKSVYSQITNRLPNTLLLIVIGSDAYDEDKYNGLLQRLGKDSIGRKGKDIVRLITKQELMSINNSDLQDKVGIHA
;
A
#
# COMPACT_ATOMS: atom_id res chain seq x y z
N MET A 1 29.85 -16.72 -2.03
CA MET A 1 29.10 -15.45 -1.88
C MET A 1 27.66 -15.67 -2.34
N PRO A 2 26.63 -15.29 -1.56
CA PRO A 2 25.25 -15.41 -2.03
C PRO A 2 24.99 -14.41 -3.16
N ARG A 3 24.45 -14.89 -4.29
CA ARG A 3 24.07 -14.03 -5.44
C ARG A 3 23.01 -13.02 -4.99
N ARG A 4 23.29 -11.72 -5.15
CA ARG A 4 22.28 -10.67 -4.99
C ARG A 4 21.23 -10.83 -6.10
N LEU A 5 19.97 -10.97 -5.71
CA LEU A 5 18.86 -11.07 -6.67
C LEU A 5 18.75 -9.78 -7.51
N PRO A 6 18.38 -9.88 -8.79
CA PRO A 6 18.07 -8.73 -9.62
C PRO A 6 16.92 -7.91 -9.00
N PHE A 7 16.89 -6.61 -9.27
CA PHE A 7 15.96 -5.67 -8.61
C PHE A 7 14.48 -6.09 -8.72
N ARG A 8 14.05 -6.56 -9.90
CA ARG A 8 12.69 -7.10 -10.10
C ARG A 8 12.36 -8.26 -9.16
N GLY A 9 13.31 -9.16 -8.92
CA GLY A 9 13.14 -10.28 -8.00
C GLY A 9 13.10 -9.87 -6.52
N GLN A 10 13.65 -8.71 -6.16
CA GLN A 10 13.51 -8.17 -4.80
C GLN A 10 12.17 -7.46 -4.60
N TYR A 11 11.67 -6.78 -5.63
CA TYR A 11 10.37 -6.14 -5.62
C TYR A 11 9.24 -7.17 -5.42
N SER A 12 9.20 -8.19 -6.28
CA SER A 12 8.19 -9.27 -6.19
C SER A 12 8.19 -9.95 -4.81
N LYS A 13 9.36 -10.19 -4.20
CA LYS A 13 9.44 -10.75 -2.85
C LYS A 13 8.88 -9.84 -1.76
N VAL A 14 9.01 -8.52 -1.91
CA VAL A 14 8.47 -7.57 -0.94
C VAL A 14 6.95 -7.50 -1.07
N GLU A 15 6.44 -7.43 -2.29
CA GLU A 15 5.00 -7.46 -2.55
C GLU A 15 4.35 -8.74 -2.04
N GLU A 16 4.97 -9.90 -2.28
CA GLU A 16 4.48 -11.17 -1.78
C GLU A 16 4.53 -11.28 -0.25
N LEU A 17 5.54 -10.69 0.38
CA LEU A 17 5.59 -10.56 1.84
C LEU A 17 4.46 -9.67 2.37
N VAL A 18 4.20 -8.52 1.72
CA VAL A 18 3.07 -7.65 2.09
C VAL A 18 1.76 -8.42 1.93
N TYR A 19 1.56 -9.10 0.81
CA TYR A 19 0.37 -9.91 0.57
C TYR A 19 0.18 -10.97 1.66
N SER A 20 1.22 -11.74 2.00
CA SER A 20 1.14 -12.75 3.04
C SER A 20 0.75 -12.16 4.40
N LYS A 21 1.34 -11.01 4.77
CA LYS A 21 1.00 -10.29 6.00
C LYS A 21 -0.45 -9.78 6.00
N PHE A 22 -0.92 -9.27 4.86
CA PHE A 22 -2.29 -8.80 4.72
C PHE A 22 -3.29 -9.96 4.73
N LEU A 23 -2.98 -11.07 4.07
CA LEU A 23 -3.80 -12.27 4.11
C LEU A 23 -3.99 -12.75 5.55
N ASP A 24 -2.90 -12.91 6.30
CA ASP A 24 -2.97 -13.35 7.69
C ASP A 24 -3.78 -12.39 8.58
N ALA A 25 -3.53 -11.08 8.46
CA ALA A 25 -4.18 -10.08 9.31
C ALA A 25 -5.66 -9.82 8.95
N TYR A 26 -6.06 -9.98 7.68
CA TYR A 26 -7.35 -9.47 7.18
C TYR A 26 -8.30 -10.54 6.64
N GLN A 27 -7.86 -11.78 6.41
CA GLN A 27 -8.68 -12.84 5.80
C GLN A 27 -10.01 -13.12 6.49
N ASN A 28 -10.15 -12.80 7.78
CA ASN A 28 -11.42 -13.02 8.49
C ASN A 28 -12.53 -12.08 8.01
N LYS A 29 -12.20 -10.80 7.77
CA LYS A 29 -13.16 -9.73 7.40
C LYS A 29 -13.19 -9.43 5.91
N TYR A 30 -12.11 -9.79 5.20
CA TYR A 30 -11.91 -9.47 3.80
C TYR A 30 -11.61 -10.73 2.99
N GLU A 31 -12.06 -10.75 1.73
CA GLU A 31 -11.41 -11.55 0.70
C GLU A 31 -10.15 -10.80 0.24
N VAL A 32 -8.98 -11.44 0.39
CA VAL A 32 -7.68 -10.82 0.11
C VAL A 32 -7.13 -11.38 -1.20
N SER A 33 -7.04 -10.54 -2.23
CA SER A 33 -6.47 -10.90 -3.54
C SER A 33 -5.18 -10.12 -3.78
N HIS A 34 -4.24 -10.68 -4.55
CA HIS A 34 -3.11 -9.95 -5.12
C HIS A 34 -3.17 -9.96 -6.66
N ASN A 35 -2.45 -9.04 -7.31
CA ASN A 35 -2.25 -8.98 -8.76
C ASN A 35 -3.54 -9.08 -9.57
N LYS A 36 -4.56 -8.32 -9.14
CA LYS A 36 -5.89 -8.37 -9.75
C LYS A 36 -6.02 -7.30 -10.83
N MET A 37 -6.44 -7.72 -12.03
CA MET A 37 -6.71 -6.80 -13.14
C MET A 37 -8.17 -6.33 -13.10
N ILE A 38 -8.41 -5.02 -13.14
CA ILE A 38 -9.74 -4.42 -13.25
C ILE A 38 -9.68 -3.31 -14.30
N ALA A 39 -10.36 -3.53 -15.44
CA ALA A 39 -10.37 -2.63 -16.58
C ALA A 39 -8.97 -2.09 -16.94
N ASP A 40 -8.05 -3.02 -17.20
CA ASP A 40 -6.64 -2.77 -17.55
C ASP A 40 -5.79 -2.07 -16.47
N VAL A 41 -6.32 -1.93 -15.25
CA VAL A 41 -5.56 -1.50 -14.07
C VAL A 41 -5.22 -2.72 -13.22
N GLU A 42 -3.93 -2.97 -13.07
CA GLU A 42 -3.40 -3.97 -12.15
C GLU A 42 -3.40 -3.40 -10.73
N LEU A 43 -3.94 -4.17 -9.78
CA LEU A 43 -3.95 -3.86 -8.36
C LEU A 43 -3.03 -4.83 -7.63
N ASP A 44 -2.02 -4.30 -6.94
CA ASP A 44 -1.07 -5.11 -6.17
C ASP A 44 -1.80 -5.97 -5.13
N ILE A 45 -2.65 -5.35 -4.28
CA ILE A 45 -3.49 -6.05 -3.31
C ILE A 45 -4.90 -5.42 -3.25
N LEU A 46 -5.93 -6.26 -3.24
CA LEU A 46 -7.32 -5.87 -3.04
C LEU A 46 -7.91 -6.57 -1.81
N LEU A 47 -8.45 -5.79 -0.89
CA LEU A 47 -9.26 -6.27 0.23
C LEU A 47 -10.74 -6.03 -0.08
N THR A 48 -11.49 -7.08 -0.41
CA THR A 48 -12.92 -6.98 -0.65
C THR A 48 -13.69 -7.31 0.62
N GLY A 49 -14.46 -6.36 1.15
CA GLY A 49 -15.22 -6.54 2.38
C GLY A 49 -16.28 -7.64 2.23
N LYS A 50 -16.26 -8.64 3.12
CA LYS A 50 -17.22 -9.76 3.11
C LYS A 50 -18.65 -9.37 3.49
N HIS A 51 -18.82 -8.24 4.17
CA HIS A 51 -20.11 -7.73 4.62
C HIS A 51 -20.43 -6.38 3.96
N MET A 52 -21.73 -6.08 3.76
CA MET A 52 -22.22 -4.92 3.01
C MET A 52 -21.67 -3.57 3.49
N LEU A 53 -21.43 -3.41 4.80
CA LEU A 53 -20.91 -2.17 5.39
C LEU A 53 -19.37 -2.10 5.41
N THR A 54 -18.70 -3.21 5.13
CA THR A 54 -17.23 -3.27 5.12
C THR A 54 -16.72 -2.62 3.84
N LYS A 55 -15.97 -1.53 3.98
CA LYS A 55 -15.35 -0.83 2.85
C LYS A 55 -14.21 -1.67 2.29
N ASP A 56 -14.13 -1.73 0.98
CA ASP A 56 -12.98 -2.34 0.30
C ASP A 56 -11.74 -1.46 0.44
N TYR A 57 -10.57 -2.06 0.25
CA TYR A 57 -9.31 -1.35 0.19
C TYR A 57 -8.52 -1.77 -1.04
N ILE A 58 -8.02 -0.79 -1.78
CA ILE A 58 -6.97 -0.98 -2.78
C ILE A 58 -5.64 -0.61 -2.12
N VAL A 59 -4.71 -1.55 -2.12
CA VAL A 59 -3.39 -1.38 -1.52
C VAL A 59 -2.35 -1.44 -2.63
N GLU A 60 -1.73 -0.31 -2.89
CA GLU A 60 -0.61 -0.17 -3.82
C GLU A 60 0.69 -0.28 -3.03
N VAL A 61 1.59 -1.18 -3.44
CA VAL A 61 2.86 -1.43 -2.78
C VAL A 61 3.99 -0.80 -3.61
N LYS A 62 4.90 -0.09 -2.94
CA LYS A 62 6.12 0.43 -3.57
C LYS A 62 7.33 0.15 -2.72
N TYR A 63 8.23 -0.71 -3.24
CA TYR A 63 9.52 -0.96 -2.60
C TYR A 63 10.58 0.05 -3.05
N ILE A 64 11.14 0.81 -2.11
CA ILE A 64 12.15 1.85 -2.36
C ILE A 64 13.46 1.54 -1.64
N ARG A 65 14.58 1.56 -2.38
CA ARG A 65 15.92 1.26 -1.83
C ARG A 65 16.83 2.46 -1.62
N LYS A 66 16.59 3.58 -2.31
CA LYS A 66 17.49 4.75 -2.35
C LYS A 66 16.79 6.06 -1.97
N GLY A 67 15.59 5.94 -1.43
CA GLY A 67 14.68 7.07 -1.17
C GLY A 67 13.94 7.56 -2.41
N PHE A 68 13.04 8.50 -2.18
CA PHE A 68 12.17 9.12 -3.19
C PHE A 68 12.01 10.62 -2.91
N ASN A 69 11.42 11.34 -3.87
CA ASN A 69 11.13 12.76 -3.78
C ASN A 69 9.61 13.03 -3.86
N PHE A 70 9.21 14.29 -3.68
CA PHE A 70 7.80 14.67 -3.69
C PHE A 70 7.08 14.39 -5.01
N GLY A 71 7.74 14.62 -6.15
CA GLY A 71 7.15 14.39 -7.47
C GLY A 71 6.75 12.93 -7.67
N TRP A 72 7.68 12.02 -7.33
CA TRP A 72 7.43 10.58 -7.36
C TRP A 72 6.31 10.17 -6.40
N LEU A 73 6.32 10.69 -5.15
CA LEU A 73 5.28 10.39 -4.16
C LEU A 73 3.90 10.81 -4.67
N ARG A 74 3.79 12.03 -5.22
CA ARG A 74 2.54 12.57 -5.76
C ARG A 74 2.05 11.73 -6.94
N GLU A 75 2.93 11.32 -7.84
CA GLU A 75 2.58 10.49 -8.98
C GLU A 75 2.04 9.11 -8.53
N ALA A 76 2.76 8.43 -7.64
CA ALA A 76 2.33 7.15 -7.09
C ALA A 76 0.97 7.25 -6.38
N TYR A 77 0.77 8.32 -5.61
CA TYR A 77 -0.49 8.59 -4.95
C TYR A 77 -1.64 8.78 -5.95
N LEU A 78 -1.45 9.61 -6.98
CA LEU A 78 -2.46 9.88 -8.00
C LEU A 78 -2.82 8.64 -8.82
N LYS A 79 -1.86 7.76 -9.12
CA LYS A 79 -2.13 6.46 -9.76
C LYS A 79 -3.05 5.59 -8.90
N ASN A 80 -2.81 5.55 -7.59
CA ASN A 80 -3.66 4.81 -6.66
C ASN A 80 -5.08 5.42 -6.58
N ILE A 81 -5.20 6.75 -6.60
CA ILE A 81 -6.50 7.43 -6.69
C ILE A 81 -7.23 7.09 -7.99
N TYR A 82 -6.51 7.03 -9.11
CA TYR A 82 -7.08 6.62 -10.40
C TYR A 82 -7.60 5.17 -10.36
N ALA A 83 -6.82 4.24 -9.81
CA ALA A 83 -7.24 2.85 -9.62
C ALA A 83 -8.55 2.74 -8.82
N LYS A 84 -8.69 3.52 -7.74
CA LYS A 84 -9.96 3.65 -7.00
C LYS A 84 -11.11 4.11 -7.88
N SER A 85 -10.92 5.12 -8.72
CA SER A 85 -11.96 5.64 -9.59
C SER A 85 -12.43 4.58 -10.60
N VAL A 86 -11.49 3.87 -11.22
CA VAL A 86 -11.77 2.76 -12.13
C VAL A 86 -12.55 1.64 -11.41
N TYR A 87 -12.04 1.19 -10.26
CA TYR A 87 -12.72 0.18 -9.44
C TYR A 87 -14.15 0.59 -9.11
N SER A 88 -14.36 1.85 -8.72
CA SER A 88 -15.68 2.36 -8.34
C SER A 88 -16.67 2.35 -9.49
N GLN A 89 -16.21 2.70 -10.70
CA GLN A 89 -17.05 2.69 -11.90
C GLN A 89 -17.47 1.27 -12.30
N ILE A 90 -16.57 0.30 -12.15
CA ILE A 90 -16.83 -1.09 -12.57
C ILE A 90 -17.66 -1.87 -11.54
N THR A 91 -17.42 -1.64 -10.25
CA THR A 91 -18.02 -2.45 -9.16
C THR A 91 -19.18 -1.76 -8.46
N ASN A 92 -19.38 -0.46 -8.70
CA ASN A 92 -20.29 0.39 -7.93
C ASN A 92 -19.99 0.42 -6.40
N ARG A 93 -18.79 0.01 -6.00
CA ARG A 93 -18.30 0.06 -4.61
C ARG A 93 -17.21 1.12 -4.53
N LEU A 94 -17.25 1.97 -3.51
CA LEU A 94 -16.26 3.02 -3.30
C LEU A 94 -15.18 2.56 -2.30
N PRO A 95 -13.99 2.09 -2.76
CA PRO A 95 -12.96 1.58 -1.89
C PRO A 95 -12.20 2.72 -1.21
N ASN A 96 -11.58 2.44 -0.09
CA ASN A 96 -10.49 3.24 0.47
C ASN A 96 -9.18 2.86 -0.24
N THR A 97 -8.15 3.71 -0.16
CA THR A 97 -6.85 3.39 -0.74
C THR A 97 -5.73 3.48 0.29
N LEU A 98 -4.73 2.63 0.10
CA LEU A 98 -3.47 2.67 0.82
C LEU A 98 -2.34 2.65 -0.20
N LEU A 99 -1.48 3.67 -0.21
CA LEU A 99 -0.16 3.59 -0.80
C LEU A 99 0.82 3.18 0.30
N LEU A 100 1.24 1.92 0.29
CA LEU A 100 2.21 1.36 1.23
C LEU A 100 3.60 1.42 0.63
N ILE A 101 4.44 2.31 1.16
CA ILE A 101 5.83 2.43 0.77
C ILE A 101 6.68 1.58 1.71
N VAL A 102 7.25 0.50 1.18
CA VAL A 102 8.23 -0.31 1.89
C VAL A 102 9.62 0.23 1.59
N ILE A 103 10.34 0.67 2.61
CA ILE A 103 11.65 1.29 2.43
C ILE A 103 12.78 0.40 2.97
N GLY A 104 13.86 0.29 2.21
CA GLY A 104 15.08 -0.34 2.70
C GLY A 104 15.64 0.45 3.89
N SER A 105 16.05 -0.24 4.96
CA SER A 105 16.49 0.39 6.22
C SER A 105 17.57 1.45 6.00
N ASP A 106 18.54 1.18 5.12
CA ASP A 106 19.66 2.09 4.81
C ASP A 106 19.25 3.41 4.14
N ALA A 107 18.01 3.52 3.66
CA ALA A 107 17.48 4.69 2.98
C ALA A 107 16.35 5.38 3.77
N TYR A 108 16.07 4.92 4.99
CA TYR A 108 15.05 5.53 5.83
C TYR A 108 15.55 6.82 6.46
N ASP A 109 14.81 7.90 6.23
CA ASP A 109 15.05 9.24 6.74
C ASP A 109 13.67 9.76 7.17
N GLU A 110 13.40 9.61 8.47
CA GLU A 110 12.09 9.86 9.04
C GLU A 110 11.64 11.31 8.83
N ASP A 111 12.51 12.28 9.13
CA ASP A 111 12.22 13.71 9.04
C ASP A 111 11.89 14.11 7.59
N LYS A 112 12.71 13.66 6.64
CA LYS A 112 12.46 13.90 5.23
C LYS A 112 11.10 13.35 4.80
N TYR A 113 10.81 12.08 5.10
CA TYR A 113 9.59 11.45 4.62
C TYR A 113 8.34 11.98 5.31
N ASN A 114 8.42 12.32 6.60
CA ASN A 114 7.36 13.02 7.31
C ASN A 114 7.06 14.37 6.66
N GLY A 115 8.09 15.13 6.28
CA GLY A 115 7.92 16.38 5.51
C GLY A 115 7.22 16.17 4.16
N LEU A 116 7.60 15.12 3.43
CA LEU A 116 6.94 14.78 2.16
C LEU A 116 5.47 14.37 2.33
N LEU A 117 5.16 13.56 3.34
CA LEU A 117 3.79 13.14 3.64
C LEU A 117 2.91 14.31 4.09
N GLN A 118 3.42 15.19 4.95
CA GLN A 118 2.71 16.39 5.38
C GLN A 118 2.42 17.32 4.20
N ARG A 119 3.42 17.51 3.32
CA ARG A 119 3.23 18.29 2.09
C ARG A 119 2.17 17.66 1.19
N LEU A 120 2.20 16.33 1.02
CA LEU A 120 1.20 15.62 0.23
C LEU A 120 -0.21 15.83 0.81
N GLY A 121 -0.38 15.72 2.14
CA GLY A 121 -1.66 15.93 2.80
C GLY A 121 -2.24 17.34 2.67
N LYS A 122 -1.40 18.36 2.43
CA LYS A 122 -1.85 19.73 2.14
C LYS A 122 -2.28 19.91 0.67
N ASP A 123 -1.61 19.22 -0.25
CA ASP A 123 -1.78 19.40 -1.70
C ASP A 123 -2.70 18.34 -2.35
N SER A 124 -3.10 17.30 -1.61
CA SER A 124 -3.79 16.12 -2.17
C SER A 124 -5.28 16.32 -2.40
N ILE A 125 -5.76 15.81 -3.53
CA ILE A 125 -7.19 15.77 -3.93
C ILE A 125 -7.93 14.58 -3.31
N GLY A 126 -7.22 13.68 -2.61
CA GLY A 126 -7.82 12.48 -2.03
C GLY A 126 -8.67 12.75 -0.78
N ARG A 127 -9.48 11.75 -0.42
CA ARG A 127 -10.37 11.80 0.74
C ARG A 127 -9.57 11.63 2.03
N LYS A 128 -9.61 12.66 2.87
CA LYS A 128 -8.95 12.68 4.17
C LYS A 128 -9.33 11.45 5.01
N GLY A 129 -8.31 10.73 5.48
CA GLY A 129 -8.48 9.53 6.32
C GLY A 129 -9.03 8.29 5.58
N LYS A 130 -9.17 8.34 4.26
CA LYS A 130 -9.65 7.21 3.43
C LYS A 130 -8.65 6.84 2.34
N ASP A 131 -7.96 7.83 1.79
CA ASP A 131 -6.92 7.63 0.78
C ASP A 131 -5.56 7.91 1.44
N ILE A 132 -4.95 6.85 1.96
CA ILE A 132 -3.89 6.90 2.97
C ILE A 132 -2.53 6.59 2.34
N VAL A 133 -1.47 7.21 2.86
CA VAL A 133 -0.08 6.82 2.57
C VAL A 133 0.60 6.41 3.87
N ARG A 134 1.31 5.30 3.84
CA ARG A 134 2.10 4.79 4.97
C ARG A 134 3.47 4.34 4.52
N LEU A 135 4.43 4.52 5.42
CA LEU A 135 5.78 4.01 5.26
C LEU A 135 6.02 2.92 6.29
N ILE A 136 6.66 1.84 5.86
CA ILE A 136 7.15 0.78 6.73
C ILE A 136 8.56 0.41 6.28
N THR A 137 9.49 0.19 7.21
CA THR A 137 10.80 -0.33 6.80
C THR A 137 10.69 -1.80 6.44
N LYS A 138 11.56 -2.30 5.56
CA LYS A 138 11.59 -3.73 5.22
C LYS A 138 11.83 -4.59 6.47
N GLN A 139 12.66 -4.13 7.41
CA GLN A 139 12.93 -4.84 8.66
C GLN A 139 11.69 -4.92 9.54
N GLU A 140 11.01 -3.79 9.72
CA GLU A 140 9.76 -3.71 10.48
C GLU A 140 8.69 -4.63 9.86
N LEU A 141 8.52 -4.60 8.52
CA LEU A 141 7.58 -5.49 7.82
C LEU A 141 7.84 -6.98 8.06
N MET A 142 9.10 -7.41 8.20
CA MET A 142 9.42 -8.82 8.44
C MET A 142 8.99 -9.26 9.84
N SER A 143 9.17 -8.41 10.85
CA SER A 143 8.90 -8.75 12.26
C SER A 143 7.54 -8.32 12.79
N ILE A 144 6.80 -7.48 12.05
CA ILE A 144 5.51 -6.94 12.50
C ILE A 144 4.47 -8.05 12.71
N ASN A 145 3.75 -7.99 13.82
CA ASN A 145 2.59 -8.82 14.12
C ASN A 145 1.31 -8.20 13.53
N ASN A 146 0.19 -8.92 13.61
CA ASN A 146 -1.05 -8.48 12.96
C ASN A 146 -1.64 -7.21 13.59
N SER A 147 -1.58 -7.05 14.92
CA SER A 147 -2.10 -5.85 15.59
C SER A 147 -1.31 -4.62 15.19
N ASP A 148 0.02 -4.70 15.29
CA ASP A 148 0.91 -3.60 14.94
C ASP A 148 0.82 -3.26 13.45
N LEU A 149 0.62 -4.27 12.59
CA LEU A 149 0.40 -4.05 11.16
C LEU A 149 -0.87 -3.23 10.93
N GLN A 150 -1.98 -3.59 11.58
CA GLN A 150 -3.24 -2.88 11.45
C GLN A 150 -3.12 -1.42 11.86
N ASP A 151 -2.44 -1.15 12.98
CA ASP A 151 -2.18 0.21 13.44
C ASP A 151 -1.26 0.97 12.48
N LYS A 152 -0.19 0.32 12.00
CA LYS A 152 0.76 0.91 11.05
C LYS A 152 0.09 1.32 9.75
N VAL A 153 -0.77 0.46 9.20
CA VAL A 153 -1.42 0.71 7.90
C VAL A 153 -2.72 1.49 8.02
N GLY A 154 -3.29 1.62 9.23
CA GLY A 154 -4.54 2.33 9.49
C GLY A 154 -5.78 1.61 8.95
N ILE A 155 -5.73 0.28 8.88
CA ILE A 155 -6.84 -0.59 8.45
C ILE A 155 -7.12 -1.55 9.60
N HIS A 156 -8.27 -1.38 10.25
CA HIS A 156 -8.68 -2.19 11.39
C HIS A 156 -9.71 -3.23 10.98
N ALA A 157 -9.38 -4.51 11.20
CA ALA A 157 -10.28 -5.63 10.94
C ALA A 157 -10.99 -6.09 12.21
#